data_AF-A0A9X0DB51-F1
#
_entry.id   AF-A0A9X0DB51-F1
#
_cell.length_a   1.000
_cell.length_b   1.000
_cell.length_c   1.000
_cell.angle_alpha   90.00
_cell.angle_beta   90.00
_cell.angle_gamma   90.00
#
_symmetry.space_group_name_H-M   'P 1'
#
loop_
_entity.id
_entity.type
_entity.pdbx_description
1 polymer ?
#
loop_
_entity_poly.entity_id
_entity_poly.type
_entity_poly.pdbx_seq_one_letter_code
_entity_poly.pdbx_strand_id
1 'polypeptide(L)'
;MRNCKYGEKFGFIMEKLLLPLALEYHLRSRANEVIAAATSQLPELNSGVAKDGKPNKFKGKYYFNSLGSLQIMEAVNSTAASQSISAEQSPEGHWSKNFAALSVHRRKDWAVTVKGFNNFVWDYETSATENVYGLFASHGALLVANSETLLEVHDVEHGWDWAKVPGATTIAMGSSNIDDLNIGSGGRFYNKRKLAGSLTFEGTKSLKNGLFGMNFLQPEYGLASSDWRQNIDFRFKKSVFFFENLLVCLGSDIRAQHTSGRVAQTTLFQDRLKSGVASSYIEVDGVQKNALSNYNHSTAPPSVLNYVTLTDAKRNFYYVPSPNNSALNVTVQNQNSKSDDGTTSTFGHYGTAWLEHSTSNQSYEYAVLIPTTSYHTPLADLVTAQGTAGSEVYKVLQKNATAHVVQFLKSPKLWSALSAPITGYVIFRSTSSLPANGPVEAVTRGDCLIMAEETTQFIHLGISSPDLKFFPTSPTPLENSNDVDEKMLFTSTSRTRSVKVTLRKAVTQSIVTQVHGTPDNYTPTVVISSNGKEIRFTNLKNGFSVEVKLTRI
;
A
#
# COMPACT_ATOMS: atom_id res chain seq x y z
N MET A 1 19.06 12.82 26.64
CA MET A 1 20.52 12.78 26.51
C MET A 1 20.86 12.13 25.17
N ARG A 2 21.44 12.86 24.22
CA ARG A 2 22.08 12.29 23.03
C ARG A 2 23.37 13.06 22.81
N ASN A 3 24.47 12.38 23.09
CA ASN A 3 25.81 12.81 22.75
C ASN A 3 26.19 11.98 21.53
N CYS A 4 26.05 12.54 20.34
CA CYS A 4 26.57 11.96 19.10
C CYS A 4 27.68 12.91 18.62
N LYS A 5 28.87 12.37 18.38
CA LYS A 5 30.03 13.10 17.84
C LYS A 5 30.11 12.90 16.32
N TYR A 6 30.57 13.95 15.62
CA TYR A 6 30.88 14.00 14.18
C TYR A 6 31.63 12.78 13.65
N GLY A 7 31.05 12.15 12.62
CA GLY A 7 31.67 11.10 11.80
C GLY A 7 30.77 9.92 11.44
N GLU A 8 29.72 9.66 12.22
CA GLU A 8 28.89 8.46 12.09
C GLU A 8 27.44 8.80 11.70
N LYS A 9 27.23 9.32 10.49
CA LYS A 9 25.86 9.47 9.96
C LYS A 9 25.33 8.13 9.48
N PHE A 10 24.29 7.62 10.15
CA PHE A 10 23.48 6.45 9.76
C PHE A 10 24.21 5.12 9.56
N GLY A 11 25.53 5.11 9.31
CA GLY A 11 26.37 3.93 9.13
C GLY A 11 26.33 3.03 10.35
N PHE A 12 26.37 3.56 11.58
CA PHE A 12 26.27 2.71 12.78
C PHE A 12 24.94 1.94 12.84
N ILE A 13 23.80 2.62 12.66
CA ILE A 13 22.49 1.95 12.71
C ILE A 13 22.31 1.05 11.48
N MET A 14 22.77 1.46 10.31
CA MET A 14 22.68 0.66 9.09
C MET A 14 23.63 -0.52 9.10
N GLU A 15 24.86 -0.44 9.58
CA GLU A 15 25.88 -1.51 9.59
C GLU A 15 25.79 -2.42 10.82
N LYS A 16 25.46 -1.88 12.00
CA LYS A 16 25.51 -2.65 13.27
C LYS A 16 24.17 -3.17 13.73
N LEU A 17 23.06 -2.62 13.22
CA LEU A 17 21.70 -2.98 13.65
C LEU A 17 20.83 -3.44 12.48
N LEU A 18 20.66 -2.62 11.44
CA LEU A 18 19.75 -2.93 10.33
C LEU A 18 20.36 -3.87 9.28
N LEU A 19 21.67 -3.80 9.00
CA LEU A 19 22.38 -4.74 8.12
C LEU A 19 22.29 -6.14 8.67
N PRO A 20 22.70 -6.41 9.93
CA PRO A 20 22.72 -7.78 10.45
C PRO A 20 21.32 -8.40 10.44
N LEU A 21 20.28 -7.61 10.75
CA LEU A 21 18.88 -8.04 10.71
C LEU A 21 18.35 -8.27 9.28
N ALA A 22 18.63 -7.35 8.34
CA ALA A 22 18.21 -7.50 6.95
C ALA A 22 18.95 -8.63 6.24
N LEU A 23 20.22 -8.87 6.61
CA LEU A 23 21.11 -9.88 6.04
C LEU A 23 20.82 -11.28 6.60
N GLU A 24 20.46 -11.39 7.89
CA GLU A 24 19.94 -12.62 8.48
C GLU A 24 18.65 -13.07 7.78
N TYR A 25 17.74 -12.13 7.50
CA TYR A 25 16.52 -12.37 6.73
C TYR A 25 16.79 -12.79 5.27
N HIS A 26 17.72 -12.11 4.58
CA HIS A 26 17.99 -12.33 3.16
C HIS A 26 18.82 -13.59 2.85
N LEU A 27 19.76 -13.97 3.71
CA LEU A 27 20.64 -15.13 3.45
C LEU A 27 20.05 -16.46 3.90
N ARG A 28 19.25 -16.48 4.99
CA ARG A 28 18.63 -17.74 5.48
C ARG A 28 17.44 -18.20 4.62
N SER A 29 16.82 -17.30 3.87
CA SER A 29 15.68 -17.60 2.99
C SER A 29 16.08 -18.07 1.58
N ARG A 30 17.37 -17.95 1.20
CA ARG A 30 17.83 -18.08 -0.19
C ARG A 30 19.15 -18.84 -0.39
N ALA A 31 19.43 -19.89 0.38
CA ALA A 31 20.71 -20.62 0.28
C ALA A 31 21.07 -21.04 -1.16
N ASN A 32 20.08 -21.47 -1.96
CA ASN A 32 20.30 -21.88 -3.36
C ASN A 32 20.62 -20.70 -4.29
N GLU A 33 20.04 -19.52 -4.07
CA GLU A 33 20.28 -18.34 -4.90
C GLU A 33 21.60 -17.66 -4.53
N VAL A 34 22.00 -17.72 -3.25
CA VAL A 34 23.34 -17.30 -2.82
C VAL A 34 24.40 -18.15 -3.50
N ILE A 35 24.20 -19.47 -3.57
CA ILE A 35 25.11 -20.40 -4.27
C ILE A 35 25.11 -20.12 -5.79
N ALA A 36 23.94 -19.91 -6.40
CA ALA A 36 23.82 -19.62 -7.82
C ALA A 36 24.44 -18.27 -8.20
N ALA A 37 24.17 -17.22 -7.41
CA ALA A 37 24.76 -15.89 -7.57
C ALA A 37 26.27 -15.94 -7.37
N ALA A 38 26.75 -16.57 -6.30
CA ALA A 38 28.18 -16.76 -6.06
C ALA A 38 28.84 -17.51 -7.22
N THR A 39 28.24 -18.59 -7.72
CA THR A 39 28.76 -19.37 -8.86
C THR A 39 28.78 -18.54 -10.15
N SER A 40 27.77 -17.69 -10.38
CA SER A 40 27.70 -16.81 -11.55
C SER A 40 28.70 -15.65 -11.51
N GLN A 41 28.98 -15.10 -10.32
CA GLN A 41 29.81 -13.92 -10.12
C GLN A 41 31.29 -14.28 -9.86
N LEU A 42 31.58 -15.52 -9.46
CA LEU A 42 32.93 -16.01 -9.17
C LEU A 42 33.93 -15.80 -10.34
N PRO A 43 33.55 -15.99 -11.62
CA PRO A 43 34.46 -15.73 -12.74
C PRO A 43 34.78 -14.23 -12.91
N GLU A 44 33.83 -13.34 -12.63
CA GLU A 44 34.00 -11.87 -12.75
C GLU A 44 34.82 -11.29 -11.59
N LEU A 45 34.68 -11.87 -10.39
CA LEU A 45 35.49 -11.53 -9.22
C LEU A 45 36.96 -11.96 -9.37
N ASN A 46 37.22 -13.02 -10.14
CA ASN A 46 38.55 -13.60 -10.31
C ASN A 46 39.32 -13.09 -11.56
N SER A 47 38.67 -12.43 -12.53
CA SER A 47 39.33 -12.10 -13.81
C SER A 47 40.07 -10.76 -13.83
N GLY A 48 39.85 -9.86 -12.86
CA GLY A 48 40.51 -8.53 -12.80
C GLY A 48 40.25 -7.60 -14.00
N VAL A 49 39.56 -8.06 -15.06
CA VAL A 49 39.28 -7.35 -16.31
C VAL A 49 37.93 -7.86 -16.85
N ALA A 50 37.06 -6.95 -17.27
CA ALA A 50 35.80 -7.27 -17.96
C ALA A 50 36.06 -7.77 -19.40
N LYS A 51 35.09 -8.47 -20.02
CA LYS A 51 35.20 -9.12 -21.34
C LYS A 51 35.58 -8.18 -22.51
N ASP A 52 35.53 -6.88 -22.30
CA ASP A 52 35.82 -5.81 -23.27
C ASP A 52 37.20 -5.14 -23.07
N GLY A 53 38.07 -5.69 -22.21
CA GLY A 53 39.48 -5.27 -22.09
C GLY A 53 39.70 -3.90 -21.44
N LYS A 54 38.66 -3.32 -20.83
CA LYS A 54 38.76 -2.05 -20.08
C LYS A 54 38.88 -2.32 -18.57
N PRO A 55 39.58 -1.45 -17.81
CA PRO A 55 39.53 -1.51 -16.35
C PRO A 55 38.07 -1.37 -15.91
N ASN A 56 37.68 -2.25 -15.01
CA ASN A 56 36.29 -2.49 -14.62
C ASN A 56 35.65 -1.18 -14.11
N LYS A 57 34.96 -0.45 -14.99
CA LYS A 57 34.06 0.63 -14.60
C LYS A 57 32.79 -0.02 -14.07
N PHE A 58 32.87 -0.58 -12.87
CA PHE A 58 31.69 -0.87 -12.07
C PHE A 58 30.91 0.46 -11.91
N LYS A 59 29.92 0.68 -12.76
CA LYS A 59 28.85 1.65 -12.52
C LYS A 59 28.09 1.13 -11.30
N GLY A 60 28.49 1.61 -10.12
CA GLY A 60 27.92 1.22 -8.84
C GLY A 60 28.87 0.35 -8.03
N LYS A 61 29.69 0.98 -7.18
CA LYS A 61 30.21 0.30 -5.99
C LYS A 61 29.01 0.07 -5.07
N TYR A 62 28.37 -1.09 -5.15
CA TYR A 62 27.42 -1.52 -4.12
C TYR A 62 28.23 -2.03 -2.93
N TYR A 63 27.94 -1.50 -1.73
CA TYR A 63 28.66 -1.81 -0.48
C TYR A 63 28.67 -3.30 -0.08
N PHE A 64 27.92 -4.16 -0.79
CA PHE A 64 27.66 -5.55 -0.43
C PHE A 64 28.55 -6.58 -1.13
N ASN A 65 29.36 -6.19 -2.11
CA ASN A 65 30.15 -7.13 -2.94
C ASN A 65 31.66 -7.11 -2.65
N SER A 66 32.06 -6.64 -1.45
CA SER A 66 33.48 -6.60 -1.05
C SER A 66 33.85 -7.79 -0.15
N LEU A 67 35.14 -8.17 -0.14
CA LEU A 67 35.66 -9.18 0.80
C LEU A 67 35.39 -8.80 2.27
N GLY A 68 35.44 -7.51 2.61
CA GLY A 68 35.11 -7.03 3.95
C GLY A 68 33.64 -7.25 4.31
N SER A 69 32.73 -7.11 3.34
CA SER A 69 31.31 -7.40 3.52
C SER A 69 31.11 -8.89 3.84
N LEU A 70 31.76 -9.78 3.09
CA LEU A 70 31.74 -11.25 3.33
C LEU A 70 32.26 -11.62 4.72
N GLN A 71 33.36 -11.01 5.17
CA GLN A 71 33.90 -11.23 6.52
C GLN A 71 32.93 -10.79 7.62
N ILE A 72 32.21 -9.68 7.41
CA ILE A 72 31.15 -9.24 8.33
C ILE A 72 30.00 -10.26 8.34
N MET A 73 29.59 -10.78 7.18
CA MET A 73 28.52 -11.80 7.12
C MET A 73 28.92 -13.09 7.83
N GLU A 74 30.15 -13.54 7.63
CA GLU A 74 30.71 -14.70 8.32
C GLU A 74 30.76 -14.46 9.83
N ALA A 75 31.29 -13.32 10.28
CA ALA A 75 31.35 -12.98 11.70
C ALA A 75 29.96 -12.91 12.36
N VAL A 76 28.96 -12.34 11.68
CA VAL A 76 27.57 -12.32 12.16
C VAL A 76 27.00 -13.73 12.25
N ASN A 77 27.18 -14.56 11.21
CA ASN A 77 26.68 -15.93 11.20
C ASN A 77 27.34 -16.80 12.28
N SER A 78 28.66 -16.73 12.43
CA SER A 78 29.41 -17.43 13.48
C SER A 78 29.03 -16.95 14.87
N THR A 79 28.77 -15.65 15.05
CA THR A 79 28.31 -15.09 16.33
C THR A 79 26.89 -15.53 16.66
N ALA A 80 25.97 -15.50 15.69
CA ALA A 80 24.61 -15.99 15.88
C ALA A 80 24.60 -17.49 16.22
N ALA A 81 25.42 -18.28 15.53
CA ALA A 81 25.58 -19.71 15.81
C ALA A 81 26.15 -19.97 17.21
N SER A 82 27.21 -19.23 17.62
CA SER A 82 27.81 -19.39 18.95
C SER A 82 26.87 -18.95 20.08
N GLN A 83 25.98 -18.00 19.81
CA GLN A 83 24.92 -17.56 20.72
C GLN A 83 23.62 -18.37 20.61
N SER A 84 23.58 -19.40 19.76
CA SER A 84 22.37 -20.21 19.51
C SER A 84 21.15 -19.39 19.07
N ILE A 85 21.38 -18.30 18.34
CA ILE A 85 20.33 -17.43 17.78
C ILE A 85 19.78 -18.07 16.50
N SER A 86 18.47 -18.32 16.51
CA SER A 86 17.73 -18.83 15.36
C SER A 86 17.04 -17.69 14.61
N ALA A 87 16.78 -17.91 13.31
CA ALA A 87 16.07 -16.96 12.48
C ALA A 87 14.70 -16.64 13.09
N GLU A 88 14.33 -15.35 13.11
CA GLU A 88 12.96 -15.00 13.47
C GLU A 88 11.96 -15.58 12.46
N GLN A 89 10.77 -15.90 12.94
CA GLN A 89 9.65 -16.19 12.04
C GLN A 89 9.25 -14.92 11.31
N SER A 90 8.79 -15.05 10.07
CA SER A 90 8.22 -13.93 9.31
C SER A 90 7.20 -13.15 10.16
N PRO A 91 7.37 -11.84 10.36
CA PRO A 91 6.47 -11.07 11.21
C PRO A 91 5.06 -11.06 10.63
N GLU A 92 4.05 -11.31 11.45
CA GLU A 92 2.64 -11.35 11.02
C GLU A 92 1.84 -10.24 11.70
N GLY A 93 1.02 -9.53 10.93
CA GLY A 93 0.17 -8.47 11.44
C GLY A 93 -0.07 -7.35 10.44
N HIS A 94 -0.44 -6.18 10.97
CA HIS A 94 -0.68 -4.96 10.20
C HIS A 94 0.00 -3.78 10.88
N TRP A 95 0.72 -2.96 10.12
CA TRP A 95 1.43 -1.80 10.62
C TRP A 95 1.02 -0.54 9.87
N SER A 96 0.39 0.39 10.59
CA SER A 96 0.21 1.76 10.13
C SER A 96 1.51 2.55 10.25
N LYS A 97 2.10 2.97 9.14
CA LYS A 97 3.33 3.80 9.07
C LYS A 97 2.97 5.19 8.54
N ASN A 98 2.20 5.95 9.33
CA ASN A 98 1.61 7.22 8.89
C ASN A 98 2.61 8.36 8.65
N PHE A 99 3.80 8.31 9.26
CA PHE A 99 4.93 9.20 8.90
C PHE A 99 5.47 8.98 7.48
N ALA A 100 5.08 7.88 6.83
CA ALA A 100 5.40 7.57 5.44
C ALA A 100 4.14 7.41 4.58
N ALA A 101 2.95 7.75 5.09
CA ALA A 101 1.65 7.49 4.45
C ALA A 101 1.54 6.05 3.89
N LEU A 102 2.08 5.07 4.65
CA LEU A 102 2.25 3.69 4.24
C LEU A 102 1.45 2.74 5.15
N SER A 103 0.79 1.79 4.52
CA SER A 103 0.17 0.63 5.17
C SER A 103 0.97 -0.62 4.83
N VAL A 104 1.27 -1.46 5.81
CA VAL A 104 1.92 -2.76 5.59
C VAL A 104 1.09 -3.85 6.25
N HIS A 105 0.67 -4.84 5.49
CA HIS A 105 -0.07 -6.00 5.98
C HIS A 105 0.68 -7.26 5.60
N ARG A 106 1.07 -8.08 6.57
CA ARG A 106 1.90 -9.27 6.35
C ARG A 106 1.27 -10.49 6.99
N ARG A 107 1.26 -11.62 6.29
CA ARG A 107 0.97 -12.94 6.86
C ARG A 107 1.97 -13.92 6.27
N LYS A 108 2.57 -14.75 7.11
CA LYS A 108 3.64 -15.66 6.69
C LYS A 108 4.65 -14.92 5.80
N ASP A 109 4.96 -15.47 4.64
CA ASP A 109 6.03 -14.97 3.78
C ASP A 109 5.57 -13.95 2.73
N TRP A 110 4.28 -13.59 2.73
CA TRP A 110 3.75 -12.55 1.85
C TRP A 110 3.43 -11.26 2.60
N ALA A 111 3.62 -10.13 1.92
CA ALA A 111 3.25 -8.81 2.39
C ALA A 111 2.51 -8.02 1.32
N VAL A 112 1.55 -7.20 1.75
CA VAL A 112 0.93 -6.17 0.92
C VAL A 112 1.26 -4.80 1.48
N THR A 113 1.70 -3.90 0.62
CA THR A 113 1.92 -2.50 0.97
C THR A 113 0.96 -1.60 0.21
N VAL A 114 0.48 -0.55 0.86
CA VAL A 114 -0.27 0.53 0.20
C VAL A 114 0.37 1.87 0.52
N LYS A 115 0.82 2.59 -0.51
CA LYS A 115 1.50 3.88 -0.39
C LYS A 115 0.63 5.01 -0.93
N GLY A 116 0.35 5.98 -0.07
CA GLY A 116 -0.23 7.27 -0.43
C GLY A 116 0.74 8.42 -0.21
N PHE A 117 0.20 9.64 -0.31
CA PHE A 117 0.88 10.86 0.09
C PHE A 117 -0.16 11.91 0.53
N ASN A 118 0.27 12.83 1.39
CA ASN A 118 -0.59 13.84 1.99
C ASN A 118 0.11 15.21 1.95
N ASN A 119 -0.36 16.16 2.73
CA ASN A 119 0.21 17.51 2.82
C ASN A 119 1.53 17.58 3.64
N PHE A 120 2.06 16.45 4.12
CA PHE A 120 3.33 16.34 4.86
C PHE A 120 4.30 15.30 4.30
N VAL A 121 3.78 14.26 3.65
CA VAL A 121 4.56 13.21 2.99
C VAL A 121 4.43 13.43 1.49
N TRP A 122 5.56 13.56 0.78
CA TRP A 122 5.56 13.77 -0.67
C TRP A 122 5.21 12.49 -1.44
N ASP A 123 4.81 12.66 -2.71
CA ASP A 123 4.42 11.59 -3.62
C ASP A 123 5.61 10.74 -4.11
N TYR A 124 6.61 11.35 -4.71
CA TYR A 124 7.80 10.68 -5.24
C TYR A 124 8.99 11.64 -5.25
N GLU A 125 10.17 11.10 -5.49
CA GLU A 125 11.40 11.87 -5.64
C GLU A 125 11.96 11.63 -7.04
N THR A 126 12.37 12.68 -7.74
CA THR A 126 12.91 12.60 -9.10
C THR A 126 14.07 13.54 -9.31
N SER A 127 14.91 13.21 -10.27
CA SER A 127 15.99 14.05 -10.79
C SER A 127 15.93 14.10 -12.32
N ALA A 128 16.91 14.73 -12.96
CA ALA A 128 16.98 14.74 -14.42
C ALA A 128 17.24 13.35 -15.04
N THR A 129 17.72 12.39 -14.25
CA THR A 129 18.19 11.07 -14.73
C THR A 129 17.75 9.92 -13.85
N GLU A 130 16.91 10.14 -12.84
CA GLU A 130 16.46 9.10 -11.92
C GLU A 130 14.96 9.27 -11.64
N ASN A 131 14.23 8.16 -11.72
CA ASN A 131 12.80 8.10 -11.44
C ASN A 131 11.98 9.16 -12.21
N VAL A 132 12.32 9.40 -13.48
CA VAL A 132 11.75 10.46 -14.34
C VAL A 132 10.23 10.28 -14.52
N TYR A 133 9.76 9.02 -14.55
CA TYR A 133 8.35 8.68 -14.78
C TYR A 133 7.59 8.26 -13.51
N GLY A 134 8.17 8.51 -12.32
CA GLY A 134 7.64 8.08 -11.02
C GLY A 134 6.40 8.80 -10.51
N LEU A 135 5.80 9.70 -11.30
CA LEU A 135 4.72 10.62 -10.92
C LEU A 135 3.58 9.96 -10.13
N PHE A 136 3.22 8.73 -10.48
CA PHE A 136 2.09 8.02 -9.89
C PHE A 136 2.45 7.01 -8.81
N ALA A 137 3.71 6.92 -8.38
CA ALA A 137 4.20 5.92 -7.44
C ALA A 137 3.49 5.93 -6.07
N SER A 138 2.97 7.08 -5.62
CA SER A 138 2.21 7.20 -4.36
C SER A 138 0.75 7.56 -4.58
N HIS A 139 0.22 7.39 -5.78
CA HIS A 139 -1.21 7.58 -6.07
C HIS A 139 -2.04 6.41 -5.52
N GLY A 140 -1.83 6.01 -4.26
CA GLY A 140 -2.48 4.86 -3.63
C GLY A 140 -2.00 3.52 -4.17
N ALA A 141 -0.73 3.44 -4.58
CA ALA A 141 -0.15 2.23 -5.13
C ALA A 141 -0.24 1.07 -4.13
N LEU A 142 -0.58 -0.12 -4.63
CA LEU A 142 -0.70 -1.36 -3.88
C LEU A 142 0.27 -2.38 -4.47
N LEU A 143 1.24 -2.84 -3.69
CA LEU A 143 2.16 -3.89 -4.09
C LEU A 143 1.92 -5.15 -3.25
N VAL A 144 1.64 -6.25 -3.93
CA VAL A 144 1.60 -7.59 -3.33
C VAL A 144 2.93 -8.29 -3.57
N ALA A 145 3.64 -8.57 -2.48
CA ALA A 145 4.88 -9.33 -2.43
C ALA A 145 4.60 -10.74 -1.90
N ASN A 146 4.36 -11.71 -2.78
CA ASN A 146 4.02 -13.09 -2.40
C ASN A 146 5.25 -13.93 -2.05
N SER A 147 6.24 -13.87 -2.94
CA SER A 147 7.55 -14.46 -2.77
C SER A 147 8.50 -13.74 -3.71
N GLU A 148 9.79 -13.96 -3.53
CA GLU A 148 10.81 -13.29 -4.31
C GLU A 148 10.81 -13.76 -5.77
N THR A 149 10.65 -15.06 -6.02
CA THR A 149 10.51 -15.62 -7.37
C THR A 149 9.25 -15.09 -8.08
N LEU A 150 8.11 -15.02 -7.38
CA LEU A 150 6.88 -14.51 -7.99
C LEU A 150 6.93 -13.00 -8.21
N LEU A 151 7.70 -12.26 -7.40
CA LEU A 151 7.90 -10.82 -7.57
C LEU A 151 8.69 -10.45 -8.83
N GLU A 152 9.46 -11.37 -9.43
CA GLU A 152 10.18 -11.09 -10.69
C GLU A 152 9.26 -10.67 -11.84
N VAL A 153 7.98 -11.00 -11.79
CA VAL A 153 7.00 -10.57 -12.80
C VAL A 153 6.63 -9.09 -12.65
N HIS A 154 6.90 -8.47 -11.49
CA HIS A 154 6.79 -7.03 -11.28
C HIS A 154 8.03 -6.33 -11.84
N ASP A 155 8.16 -6.37 -13.16
CA ASP A 155 9.34 -5.92 -13.88
C ASP A 155 9.17 -4.48 -14.36
N VAL A 156 9.90 -3.55 -13.73
CA VAL A 156 9.91 -2.12 -14.08
C VAL A 156 10.98 -1.76 -15.12
N GLU A 157 11.84 -2.71 -15.49
CA GLU A 157 13.00 -2.47 -16.36
C GLU A 157 12.64 -2.69 -17.84
N HIS A 158 11.66 -3.54 -18.14
CA HIS A 158 11.41 -4.03 -19.50
C HIS A 158 10.04 -3.63 -20.07
N GLY A 159 9.83 -2.38 -20.49
CA GLY A 159 8.59 -1.97 -21.16
C GLY A 159 7.43 -1.66 -20.21
N TRP A 160 7.74 -1.37 -18.95
CA TRP A 160 6.78 -1.02 -17.90
C TRP A 160 5.96 0.22 -18.25
N ASP A 161 4.63 0.11 -18.20
CA ASP A 161 3.74 1.26 -18.30
C ASP A 161 3.69 1.97 -16.94
N TRP A 162 4.47 3.04 -16.81
CA TRP A 162 4.56 3.89 -15.62
C TRP A 162 3.23 4.57 -15.24
N ALA A 163 2.25 4.61 -16.15
CA ALA A 163 0.90 5.10 -15.83
C ALA A 163 0.00 4.03 -15.17
N LYS A 164 0.39 2.75 -15.21
CA LYS A 164 -0.36 1.61 -14.67
C LYS A 164 0.30 0.99 -13.44
N VAL A 165 0.63 1.83 -12.45
CA VAL A 165 1.12 1.36 -11.15
C VAL A 165 0.00 0.57 -10.44
N PRO A 166 0.22 -0.71 -10.05
CA PRO A 166 -0.79 -1.51 -9.38
C PRO A 166 -1.41 -0.81 -8.16
N GLY A 167 -2.73 -0.90 -8.01
CA GLY A 167 -3.55 -0.22 -7.01
C GLY A 167 -3.75 1.29 -7.21
N ALA A 168 -2.89 1.95 -8.00
CA ALA A 168 -2.96 3.40 -8.17
C ALA A 168 -4.16 3.82 -9.02
N THR A 169 -4.66 5.02 -8.75
CA THR A 169 -5.63 5.71 -9.63
C THR A 169 -4.93 6.87 -10.32
N THR A 170 -4.87 6.84 -11.65
CA THR A 170 -3.99 7.67 -12.48
C THR A 170 -4.72 8.24 -13.70
N ILE A 171 -4.09 9.18 -14.41
CA ILE A 171 -4.49 9.57 -15.77
C ILE A 171 -3.69 8.72 -16.76
N ALA A 172 -4.33 8.20 -17.81
CA ALA A 172 -3.72 7.30 -18.79
C ALA A 172 -2.68 8.00 -19.70
N MET A 173 -1.52 8.33 -19.14
CA MET A 173 -0.35 8.92 -19.82
C MET A 173 0.70 7.86 -20.23
N GLY A 174 0.29 6.61 -20.39
CA GLY A 174 1.18 5.46 -20.61
C GLY A 174 1.66 5.27 -22.06
N SER A 175 2.62 4.36 -22.23
CA SER A 175 3.28 3.86 -23.47
C SER A 175 3.47 4.85 -24.62
N SER A 176 2.43 5.23 -25.37
CA SER A 176 2.54 6.19 -26.48
C SER A 176 2.76 7.63 -26.00
N ASN A 177 2.41 7.92 -24.75
CA ASN A 177 2.44 9.26 -24.15
C ASN A 177 3.39 9.34 -22.96
N ILE A 178 4.35 8.42 -22.84
CA ILE A 178 5.17 8.25 -21.63
C ILE A 178 5.89 9.53 -21.19
N ASP A 179 6.27 10.37 -22.15
CA ASP A 179 6.96 11.65 -21.89
C ASP A 179 6.06 12.67 -21.16
N ASP A 180 4.73 12.51 -21.18
CA ASP A 180 3.80 13.32 -20.37
C ASP A 180 3.92 13.05 -18.86
N LEU A 181 4.54 11.93 -18.45
CA LEU A 181 4.82 11.66 -17.03
C LEU A 181 6.04 12.43 -16.52
N ASN A 182 6.91 12.91 -17.42
CA ASN A 182 8.05 13.72 -17.04
C ASN A 182 7.58 15.16 -16.72
N ILE A 183 7.61 15.51 -15.43
CA ILE A 183 7.25 16.83 -14.93
C ILE A 183 8.46 17.64 -14.44
N GLY A 184 9.67 17.27 -14.87
CA GLY A 184 10.93 17.96 -14.54
C GLY A 184 11.68 17.39 -13.33
N SER A 185 12.80 18.03 -12.98
CA SER A 185 13.82 17.50 -12.06
C SER A 185 13.69 17.93 -10.59
N GLY A 186 12.63 18.67 -10.22
CA GLY A 186 12.43 19.20 -8.87
C GLY A 186 11.46 18.40 -7.99
N GLY A 187 10.99 17.24 -8.44
CA GLY A 187 9.76 16.65 -7.91
C GLY A 187 9.89 16.08 -6.49
N ARG A 188 9.11 16.69 -5.59
CA ARG A 188 8.57 16.18 -4.32
C ARG A 188 7.27 16.93 -4.05
N PHE A 189 6.14 16.43 -4.53
CA PHE A 189 4.87 17.14 -4.46
C PHE A 189 4.03 16.64 -3.30
N TYR A 190 3.30 17.57 -2.67
CA TYR A 190 2.47 17.29 -1.51
C TYR A 190 1.00 17.41 -1.88
N ASN A 191 0.20 16.44 -1.47
CA ASN A 191 -1.23 16.43 -1.75
C ASN A 191 -1.88 17.63 -1.04
N LYS A 192 -2.83 18.29 -1.72
CA LYS A 192 -3.60 19.40 -1.11
C LYS A 192 -4.53 18.93 0.02
N ARG A 193 -4.75 17.62 0.14
CA ARG A 193 -5.58 16.98 1.18
C ARG A 193 -4.72 16.32 2.26
N LYS A 194 -5.31 16.23 3.46
CA LYS A 194 -4.65 15.77 4.68
C LYS A 194 -4.70 14.26 4.87
N LEU A 195 -5.79 13.62 4.44
CA LEU A 195 -5.98 12.19 4.62
C LEU A 195 -5.19 11.39 3.59
N ALA A 196 -4.08 10.80 4.04
CA ALA A 196 -3.50 9.61 3.46
C ALA A 196 -2.78 8.84 4.58
N GLY A 197 -3.17 7.59 4.81
CA GLY A 197 -2.56 6.73 5.81
C GLY A 197 -3.44 5.57 6.25
N SER A 198 -3.06 4.95 7.36
CA SER A 198 -3.57 3.65 7.79
C SER A 198 -3.94 3.61 9.28
N LEU A 199 -4.79 2.64 9.62
CA LEU A 199 -5.15 2.24 10.97
C LEU A 199 -4.77 0.77 11.16
N THR A 200 -4.10 0.46 12.29
CA THR A 200 -3.94 -0.91 12.80
C THR A 200 -5.02 -1.20 13.84
N PHE A 201 -5.58 -2.41 13.80
CA PHE A 201 -6.65 -2.87 14.69
C PHE A 201 -6.48 -4.36 15.04
N GLU A 202 -6.59 -4.71 16.32
CA GLU A 202 -6.49 -6.10 16.80
C GLU A 202 -7.86 -6.69 17.13
N GLY A 203 -8.68 -5.98 17.90
CA GLY A 203 -9.97 -6.46 18.37
C GLY A 203 -9.82 -7.72 19.23
N THR A 204 -10.54 -8.78 18.87
CA THR A 204 -10.43 -10.12 19.47
C THR A 204 -9.55 -11.09 18.67
N LYS A 205 -8.89 -10.62 17.62
CA LYS A 205 -8.10 -11.48 16.72
C LYS A 205 -6.70 -11.72 17.26
N SER A 206 -6.10 -12.85 16.88
CA SER A 206 -4.72 -13.18 17.26
C SER A 206 -3.67 -12.42 16.45
N LEU A 207 -4.05 -11.87 15.30
CA LEU A 207 -3.18 -11.06 14.44
C LEU A 207 -3.88 -9.75 14.09
N LYS A 208 -3.10 -8.67 14.08
CA LYS A 208 -3.55 -7.34 13.75
C LYS A 208 -3.99 -7.24 12.28
N ASN A 209 -5.13 -6.62 12.06
CA ASN A 209 -5.70 -6.26 10.77
C ASN A 209 -5.67 -4.73 10.63
N GLY A 210 -6.23 -4.20 9.54
CA GLY A 210 -6.21 -2.75 9.37
C GLY A 210 -6.93 -2.25 8.14
N LEU A 211 -6.78 -0.96 7.90
CA LEU A 211 -7.26 -0.32 6.68
C LEU A 211 -6.37 0.85 6.30
N PHE A 212 -6.46 1.28 5.05
CA PHE A 212 -5.84 2.46 4.48
C PHE A 212 -6.92 3.36 3.88
N GLY A 213 -6.75 4.67 3.98
CA GLY A 213 -7.63 5.66 3.37
C GLY A 213 -6.85 6.84 2.81
N MET A 214 -7.24 7.32 1.62
CA MET A 214 -6.65 8.50 1.00
C MET A 214 -7.74 9.34 0.32
N ASN A 215 -7.70 10.63 0.61
CA ASN A 215 -8.45 11.67 -0.09
C ASN A 215 -7.44 12.42 -0.96
N PHE A 216 -7.53 12.31 -2.28
CA PHE A 216 -6.55 12.90 -3.17
C PHE A 216 -7.14 14.10 -3.90
N LEU A 217 -6.32 15.13 -4.02
CA LEU A 217 -6.51 16.21 -4.96
C LEU A 217 -5.14 16.50 -5.58
N GLN A 218 -5.06 16.46 -6.90
CA GLN A 218 -3.81 16.65 -7.63
C GLN A 218 -3.12 17.94 -7.18
N PRO A 219 -1.82 17.90 -6.83
CA PRO A 219 -1.05 19.09 -6.54
C PRO A 219 -0.77 19.88 -7.82
N GLU A 220 -0.31 21.12 -7.64
CA GLU A 220 0.26 21.88 -8.74
C GLU A 220 1.70 21.42 -8.95
N TYR A 221 2.03 21.05 -10.19
CA TYR A 221 3.35 20.53 -10.54
C TYR A 221 4.35 21.63 -10.96
N GLY A 222 3.94 22.90 -10.94
CA GLY A 222 4.81 24.03 -11.30
C GLY A 222 5.17 24.08 -12.78
N LEU A 223 4.31 23.53 -13.65
CA LEU A 223 4.52 23.50 -15.09
C LEU A 223 4.21 24.87 -15.71
N ALA A 224 4.73 25.10 -16.93
CA ALA A 224 4.43 26.32 -17.69
C ALA A 224 2.91 26.48 -17.90
N SER A 225 2.43 27.71 -17.96
CA SER A 225 0.99 27.99 -18.15
C SER A 225 0.41 27.45 -19.45
N SER A 226 1.26 27.24 -20.47
CA SER A 226 0.91 26.62 -21.75
C SER A 226 0.82 25.09 -21.68
N ASP A 227 1.31 24.46 -20.61
CA ASP A 227 1.26 23.02 -20.43
C ASP A 227 -0.15 22.58 -20.03
N TRP A 228 -0.75 21.68 -20.80
CA TRP A 228 -2.12 21.19 -20.54
C TRP A 228 -2.24 20.52 -19.17
N ARG A 229 -1.16 19.91 -18.66
CA ARG A 229 -1.12 19.21 -17.39
C ARG A 229 -1.31 20.13 -16.19
N GLN A 230 -1.02 21.43 -16.36
CA GLN A 230 -1.18 22.45 -15.32
C GLN A 230 -2.65 22.63 -14.90
N ASN A 231 -3.60 22.36 -15.79
CA ASN A 231 -5.04 22.64 -15.58
C ASN A 231 -5.89 21.38 -15.31
N ILE A 232 -5.26 20.21 -15.12
CA ILE A 232 -5.98 18.97 -14.83
C ILE A 232 -6.70 19.10 -13.46
N ASP A 233 -8.01 18.90 -13.46
CA ASP A 233 -8.78 18.67 -12.22
C ASP A 233 -8.91 17.17 -12.01
N PHE A 234 -7.99 16.61 -11.22
CA PHE A 234 -7.96 15.19 -10.88
C PHE A 234 -8.07 14.98 -9.37
N ARG A 235 -9.10 14.23 -8.97
CA ARG A 235 -9.37 13.88 -7.58
C ARG A 235 -10.03 12.52 -7.48
N PHE A 236 -9.85 11.88 -6.33
CA PHE A 236 -10.54 10.64 -5.98
C PHE A 236 -10.47 10.41 -4.47
N LYS A 237 -11.31 9.49 -4.01
CA LYS A 237 -11.25 8.91 -2.66
C LYS A 237 -11.00 7.43 -2.80
N LYS A 238 -10.05 6.91 -2.03
CA LYS A 238 -9.71 5.50 -2.07
C LYS A 238 -9.53 4.93 -0.67
N SER A 239 -9.78 3.64 -0.56
CA SER A 239 -9.53 2.88 0.65
C SER A 239 -9.20 1.43 0.35
N VAL A 240 -8.39 0.82 1.20
CA VAL A 240 -8.10 -0.62 1.17
C VAL A 240 -8.34 -1.16 2.57
N PHE A 241 -9.18 -2.18 2.71
CA PHE A 241 -9.47 -2.83 3.98
C PHE A 241 -8.76 -4.19 4.00
N PHE A 242 -7.97 -4.46 5.03
CA PHE A 242 -7.15 -5.66 5.16
C PHE A 242 -7.73 -6.54 6.26
N PHE A 243 -8.14 -7.75 5.93
CA PHE A 243 -8.59 -8.74 6.89
C PHE A 243 -8.03 -10.12 6.53
N GLU A 244 -7.14 -10.64 7.38
CA GLU A 244 -6.44 -11.91 7.16
C GLU A 244 -5.76 -11.96 5.78
N ASN A 245 -6.20 -12.79 4.83
CA ASN A 245 -5.66 -12.83 3.46
C ASN A 245 -6.57 -12.18 2.41
N LEU A 246 -7.57 -11.41 2.83
CA LEU A 246 -8.48 -10.69 1.94
C LEU A 246 -8.26 -9.18 2.02
N LEU A 247 -8.18 -8.55 0.86
CA LEU A 247 -8.16 -7.11 0.69
C LEU A 247 -9.44 -6.69 -0.02
N VAL A 248 -10.11 -5.64 0.47
CA VAL A 248 -11.25 -5.02 -0.22
C VAL A 248 -10.86 -3.61 -0.60
N CYS A 249 -10.80 -3.34 -1.90
CA CYS A 249 -10.32 -2.08 -2.49
C CYS A 249 -11.49 -1.28 -3.04
N LEU A 250 -11.71 -0.06 -2.51
CA LEU A 250 -12.81 0.82 -2.93
C LEU A 250 -12.29 2.16 -3.41
N GLY A 251 -12.94 2.69 -4.44
CA GLY A 251 -12.77 4.05 -4.94
C GLY A 251 -14.10 4.76 -5.13
N SER A 252 -14.16 6.06 -4.89
CA SER A 252 -15.33 6.91 -5.19
C SER A 252 -14.93 8.35 -5.47
N ASP A 253 -15.86 9.17 -5.97
CA ASP A 253 -15.65 10.59 -6.29
C ASP A 253 -14.45 10.77 -7.23
N ILE A 254 -14.25 9.80 -8.14
CA ILE A 254 -13.20 9.83 -9.16
C ILE A 254 -13.64 10.83 -10.23
N ARG A 255 -12.90 11.92 -10.35
CA ARG A 255 -13.13 12.96 -11.34
C ARG A 255 -11.82 13.32 -11.99
N ALA A 256 -11.84 13.37 -13.31
CA ALA A 256 -10.74 13.82 -14.14
C ALA A 256 -11.30 14.73 -15.23
N GLN A 257 -10.88 15.99 -15.25
CA GLN A 257 -11.26 16.97 -16.27
C GLN A 257 -10.02 17.68 -16.81
N HIS A 258 -10.14 18.27 -18.01
CA HIS A 258 -9.04 18.95 -18.69
C HIS A 258 -7.82 18.05 -18.93
N THR A 259 -8.05 16.76 -19.16
CA THR A 259 -7.02 15.72 -19.32
C THR A 259 -6.46 15.59 -20.74
N SER A 260 -6.74 16.56 -21.62
CA SER A 260 -6.38 16.51 -23.04
C SER A 260 -6.82 15.19 -23.72
N GLY A 261 -8.04 14.72 -23.40
CA GLY A 261 -8.63 13.50 -23.98
C GLY A 261 -8.23 12.19 -23.30
N ARG A 262 -7.40 12.22 -22.24
CA ARG A 262 -6.99 11.01 -21.50
C ARG A 262 -8.03 10.64 -20.43
N VAL A 263 -8.20 9.35 -20.19
CA VAL A 263 -9.12 8.81 -19.17
C VAL A 263 -8.44 8.65 -17.82
N ALA A 264 -9.22 8.67 -16.75
CA ALA A 264 -8.76 8.18 -15.45
C ALA A 264 -8.86 6.65 -15.42
N GLN A 265 -7.89 6.00 -14.76
CA GLN A 265 -7.85 4.54 -14.65
C GLN A 265 -7.41 4.10 -13.25
N THR A 266 -7.81 2.90 -12.83
CA THR A 266 -7.28 2.23 -11.64
C THR A 266 -6.71 0.88 -12.03
N THR A 267 -5.41 0.67 -11.81
CA THR A 267 -4.76 -0.60 -12.19
C THR A 267 -4.94 -1.64 -11.08
N LEU A 268 -5.35 -2.86 -11.45
CA LEU A 268 -5.40 -4.01 -10.54
C LEU A 268 -4.02 -4.66 -10.47
N PHE A 269 -3.46 -5.03 -11.62
CA PHE A 269 -2.10 -5.57 -11.76
C PHE A 269 -1.50 -5.24 -13.14
N GLN A 270 -0.18 -5.34 -13.22
CA GLN A 270 0.63 -5.23 -14.43
C GLN A 270 1.83 -6.15 -14.24
N ASP A 271 1.83 -7.30 -14.91
CA ASP A 271 2.79 -8.37 -14.67
C ASP A 271 3.43 -8.84 -15.97
N ARG A 272 4.76 -8.92 -16.00
CA ARG A 272 5.52 -9.39 -17.15
C ARG A 272 5.28 -10.88 -17.38
N LEU A 273 4.96 -11.24 -18.61
CA LEU A 273 4.77 -12.61 -19.05
C LEU A 273 5.95 -13.06 -19.90
N LYS A 274 6.60 -14.16 -19.51
CA LYS A 274 7.76 -14.77 -20.17
C LYS A 274 7.26 -15.86 -21.13
N SER A 275 7.57 -15.72 -22.42
CA SER A 275 7.22 -16.74 -23.43
C SER A 275 7.95 -18.06 -23.15
N GLY A 276 7.29 -19.19 -23.42
CA GLY A 276 7.84 -20.53 -23.16
C GLY A 276 7.88 -20.95 -21.68
N VAL A 277 7.45 -20.10 -20.74
CA VAL A 277 7.39 -20.43 -19.31
C VAL A 277 5.96 -20.81 -18.94
N ALA A 278 5.73 -22.10 -18.66
CA ALA A 278 4.39 -22.64 -18.40
C ALA A 278 3.69 -21.99 -17.19
N SER A 279 4.45 -21.53 -16.19
CA SER A 279 3.93 -20.81 -15.02
C SER A 279 3.72 -19.32 -15.25
N SER A 280 3.98 -18.80 -16.46
CA SER A 280 3.88 -17.37 -16.77
C SER A 280 2.60 -17.07 -17.56
N TYR A 281 1.53 -16.77 -16.82
CA TYR A 281 0.22 -16.43 -17.37
C TYR A 281 -0.61 -15.65 -16.36
N ILE A 282 -1.67 -15.01 -16.85
CA ILE A 282 -2.80 -14.52 -16.06
C ILE A 282 -4.03 -15.37 -16.35
N GLU A 283 -5.08 -15.26 -15.56
CA GLU A 283 -6.38 -15.90 -15.83
C GLU A 283 -7.50 -14.86 -15.86
N VAL A 284 -8.47 -15.08 -16.74
CA VAL A 284 -9.72 -14.32 -16.81
C VAL A 284 -10.86 -15.33 -16.81
N ASP A 285 -11.74 -15.27 -15.80
CA ASP A 285 -12.82 -16.23 -15.57
C ASP A 285 -12.35 -17.69 -15.61
N GLY A 286 -11.19 -17.96 -14.98
CA GLY A 286 -10.55 -19.27 -14.94
C GLY A 286 -9.85 -19.71 -16.24
N VAL A 287 -9.84 -18.87 -17.27
CA VAL A 287 -9.17 -19.16 -18.55
C VAL A 287 -7.79 -18.52 -18.60
N GLN A 288 -6.75 -19.35 -18.74
CA GLN A 288 -5.36 -18.90 -18.83
C GLN A 288 -5.07 -18.09 -20.10
N LYS A 289 -4.28 -17.04 -19.94
CA LYS A 289 -3.74 -16.17 -20.99
C LYS A 289 -2.23 -16.01 -20.77
N ASN A 290 -1.45 -16.61 -21.66
CA ASN A 290 0.02 -16.55 -21.65
C ASN A 290 0.52 -15.53 -22.70
N ALA A 291 1.83 -15.33 -22.79
CA ALA A 291 2.44 -14.36 -23.70
C ALA A 291 2.14 -14.57 -25.21
N LEU A 292 1.68 -15.75 -25.62
CA LEU A 292 1.29 -16.03 -27.02
C LEU A 292 -0.18 -15.70 -27.31
N SER A 293 -0.96 -15.41 -26.28
CA SER A 293 -2.42 -15.26 -26.40
C SER A 293 -2.84 -13.97 -27.12
N ASN A 294 -1.95 -12.96 -27.22
CA ASN A 294 -2.23 -11.59 -27.69
C ASN A 294 -3.68 -11.15 -27.42
N TYR A 295 -4.00 -11.03 -26.14
CA TYR A 295 -5.37 -10.91 -25.66
C TYR A 295 -5.71 -9.43 -25.47
N ASN A 296 -6.87 -9.01 -25.96
CA ASN A 296 -7.42 -7.70 -25.65
C ASN A 296 -8.90 -7.87 -25.32
N HIS A 297 -9.21 -7.72 -24.03
CA HIS A 297 -10.56 -7.66 -23.51
C HIS A 297 -10.90 -6.21 -23.23
N SER A 298 -11.57 -5.59 -24.20
CA SER A 298 -12.29 -4.33 -24.03
C SER A 298 -13.78 -4.67 -24.18
N THR A 299 -14.41 -5.02 -23.06
CA THR A 299 -15.87 -5.12 -22.84
C THR A 299 -16.76 -5.70 -23.95
N ALA A 300 -17.24 -6.95 -23.80
CA ALA A 300 -18.54 -7.43 -24.34
C ALA A 300 -18.89 -8.84 -23.81
N PRO A 301 -20.18 -9.26 -23.73
CA PRO A 301 -21.43 -8.57 -23.36
C PRO A 301 -21.61 -8.67 -21.81
N PRO A 302 -22.78 -8.48 -21.17
CA PRO A 302 -22.90 -8.73 -19.73
C PRO A 302 -22.42 -10.15 -19.49
N SER A 303 -21.42 -10.31 -18.63
CA SER A 303 -21.24 -11.59 -17.97
C SER A 303 -22.63 -12.03 -17.51
N VAL A 304 -23.03 -13.27 -17.83
CA VAL A 304 -24.26 -13.87 -17.26
C VAL A 304 -24.21 -13.78 -15.72
N LEU A 305 -23.01 -13.63 -15.19
CA LEU A 305 -22.68 -13.48 -13.78
C LEU A 305 -22.48 -11.99 -13.45
N ASN A 306 -22.89 -11.59 -12.24
CA ASN A 306 -22.72 -10.22 -11.77
C ASN A 306 -21.28 -9.90 -11.32
N TYR A 307 -20.25 -10.55 -11.88
CA TYR A 307 -18.85 -10.38 -11.54
C TYR A 307 -17.91 -10.87 -12.67
N VAL A 308 -16.62 -10.56 -12.53
CA VAL A 308 -15.48 -11.15 -13.27
C VAL A 308 -14.42 -11.59 -12.26
N THR A 309 -13.76 -12.73 -12.51
CA THR A 309 -12.59 -13.16 -11.73
C THR A 309 -11.31 -13.06 -12.53
N LEU A 310 -10.21 -12.69 -11.85
CA LEU A 310 -8.88 -12.66 -12.44
C LEU A 310 -7.88 -13.38 -11.55
N THR A 311 -6.84 -13.95 -12.14
CA THR A 311 -5.63 -14.40 -11.44
C THR A 311 -4.43 -13.68 -12.05
N ASP A 312 -3.62 -12.97 -11.25
CA ASP A 312 -2.39 -12.34 -11.76
C ASP A 312 -1.23 -13.35 -11.90
N ALA A 313 -0.10 -12.94 -12.47
CA ALA A 313 1.04 -13.85 -12.65
C ALA A 313 1.73 -14.22 -11.32
N LYS A 314 1.50 -13.40 -10.27
CA LYS A 314 1.90 -13.69 -8.88
C LYS A 314 0.93 -14.61 -8.16
N ARG A 315 -0.14 -15.08 -8.82
CA ARG A 315 -1.16 -15.99 -8.29
C ARG A 315 -2.19 -15.37 -7.34
N ASN A 316 -2.26 -14.05 -7.25
CA ASN A 316 -3.31 -13.39 -6.49
C ASN A 316 -4.64 -13.50 -7.21
N PHE A 317 -5.71 -13.75 -6.46
CA PHE A 317 -7.05 -13.85 -7.02
C PHE A 317 -7.81 -12.54 -6.84
N TYR A 318 -8.43 -12.07 -7.90
CA TYR A 318 -9.21 -10.84 -7.92
C TYR A 318 -10.68 -11.17 -8.18
N TYR A 319 -11.56 -10.55 -7.39
CA TYR A 319 -13.01 -10.58 -7.59
C TYR A 319 -13.48 -9.16 -7.90
N VAL A 320 -14.06 -8.97 -9.09
CA VAL A 320 -14.57 -7.66 -9.55
C VAL A 320 -16.09 -7.75 -9.69
N PRO A 321 -16.88 -7.22 -8.74
CA PRO A 321 -18.33 -7.26 -8.81
C PRO A 321 -18.91 -6.27 -9.83
N SER A 322 -20.16 -6.52 -10.25
CA SER A 322 -21.01 -5.56 -10.94
C SER A 322 -21.33 -4.36 -10.03
N PRO A 323 -21.47 -3.14 -10.57
CA PRO A 323 -21.37 -2.76 -11.99
C PRO A 323 -19.93 -2.56 -12.48
N ASN A 324 -18.92 -2.72 -11.63
CA ASN A 324 -17.54 -2.35 -11.94
C ASN A 324 -16.87 -3.26 -12.99
N ASN A 325 -17.38 -4.48 -13.19
CA ASN A 325 -16.94 -5.36 -14.27
C ASN A 325 -17.10 -4.74 -15.67
N SER A 326 -18.09 -3.86 -15.88
CA SER A 326 -18.32 -3.20 -17.16
C SER A 326 -17.24 -2.18 -17.56
N ALA A 327 -16.38 -1.80 -16.63
CA ALA A 327 -15.26 -0.87 -16.85
C ALA A 327 -13.90 -1.58 -16.88
N LEU A 328 -13.90 -2.92 -16.73
CA LEU A 328 -12.70 -3.72 -16.67
C LEU A 328 -12.12 -3.95 -18.06
N ASN A 329 -10.84 -3.61 -18.17
CA ASN A 329 -10.01 -3.88 -19.33
C ASN A 329 -8.91 -4.86 -18.92
N VAL A 330 -8.67 -5.85 -19.77
CA VAL A 330 -7.59 -6.83 -19.56
C VAL A 330 -6.86 -7.05 -20.86
N THR A 331 -5.53 -6.91 -20.86
CA THR A 331 -4.70 -7.15 -22.04
C THR A 331 -3.57 -8.11 -21.73
N VAL A 332 -3.19 -8.92 -22.72
CA VAL A 332 -1.91 -9.59 -22.80
C VAL A 332 -1.26 -9.14 -24.09
N GLN A 333 -0.31 -8.21 -24.00
CA GLN A 333 0.25 -7.56 -25.18
C GLN A 333 1.68 -7.06 -24.96
N ASN A 334 2.32 -6.68 -26.07
CA ASN A 334 3.60 -5.98 -26.06
C ASN A 334 3.41 -4.55 -25.52
N GLN A 335 4.33 -4.12 -24.67
CA GLN A 335 4.43 -2.77 -24.16
C GLN A 335 5.80 -2.18 -24.51
N ASN A 336 5.78 -0.98 -25.08
CA ASN A 336 6.97 -0.16 -25.26
C ASN A 336 6.97 0.92 -24.19
N SER A 337 8.15 1.20 -23.64
CA SER A 337 8.35 2.23 -22.61
C SER A 337 9.79 2.74 -22.64
N LYS A 338 10.20 3.42 -21.57
CA LYS A 338 11.57 3.84 -21.30
C LYS A 338 11.99 3.43 -19.89
N SER A 339 13.30 3.29 -19.68
CA SER A 339 13.90 3.14 -18.35
C SER A 339 13.59 4.33 -17.46
N ASP A 340 13.76 4.16 -16.14
CA ASP A 340 13.46 5.19 -15.15
C ASP A 340 14.35 6.44 -15.29
N ASP A 341 15.50 6.32 -15.95
CA ASP A 341 16.38 7.44 -16.32
C ASP A 341 15.84 8.33 -17.44
N GLY A 342 14.73 7.94 -18.08
CA GLY A 342 14.09 8.69 -19.14
C GLY A 342 14.66 8.50 -20.55
N THR A 343 15.73 7.72 -20.73
CA THR A 343 16.53 7.73 -21.96
C THR A 343 16.49 6.43 -22.77
N THR A 344 16.57 5.27 -22.11
CA THR A 344 16.70 3.99 -22.81
C THR A 344 15.31 3.47 -23.17
N SER A 345 15.07 3.17 -24.45
CA SER A 345 13.81 2.51 -24.86
C SER A 345 13.79 1.07 -24.36
N THR A 346 12.68 0.66 -23.76
CA THR A 346 12.51 -0.67 -23.17
C THR A 346 11.25 -1.35 -23.71
N PHE A 347 11.26 -2.69 -23.67
CA PHE A 347 10.19 -3.50 -24.26
C PHE A 347 9.93 -4.73 -23.39
N GLY A 348 8.66 -5.11 -23.27
CA GLY A 348 8.27 -6.36 -22.64
C GLY A 348 6.85 -6.77 -23.02
N HIS A 349 6.47 -7.98 -22.62
CA HIS A 349 5.14 -8.51 -22.82
C HIS A 349 4.44 -8.63 -21.46
N TYR A 350 3.25 -8.05 -21.33
CA TYR A 350 2.59 -7.91 -20.03
C TYR A 350 1.14 -8.39 -20.07
N GLY A 351 0.74 -9.06 -19.00
CA GLY A 351 -0.65 -9.22 -18.60
C GLY A 351 -1.03 -8.06 -17.68
N THR A 352 -2.02 -7.27 -18.10
CA THR A 352 -2.37 -6.01 -17.42
C THR A 352 -3.88 -5.91 -17.28
N ALA A 353 -4.37 -5.58 -16.09
CA ALA A 353 -5.79 -5.36 -15.82
C ALA A 353 -6.03 -4.00 -15.15
N TRP A 354 -7.01 -3.24 -15.64
CA TRP A 354 -7.37 -1.94 -15.08
C TRP A 354 -8.85 -1.62 -15.26
N LEU A 355 -9.36 -0.73 -14.42
CA LEU A 355 -10.71 -0.17 -14.52
C LEU A 355 -10.62 1.24 -15.11
N GLU A 356 -11.40 1.52 -16.15
CA GLU A 356 -11.50 2.86 -16.72
C GLU A 356 -12.66 3.66 -16.09
N HIS A 357 -12.40 4.93 -15.82
CA HIS A 357 -13.35 5.81 -15.15
C HIS A 357 -13.82 6.91 -16.09
N SER A 358 -15.09 7.24 -15.96
CA SER A 358 -15.75 8.25 -16.77
C SER A 358 -16.67 9.10 -15.87
N THR A 359 -17.34 10.07 -16.47
CA THR A 359 -18.37 10.84 -15.76
C THR A 359 -19.55 9.97 -15.31
N SER A 360 -19.82 8.83 -15.98
CA SER A 360 -20.85 7.86 -15.59
C SER A 360 -20.32 6.74 -14.68
N ASN A 361 -19.00 6.51 -14.65
CA ASN A 361 -18.36 5.53 -13.79
C ASN A 361 -17.26 6.17 -12.92
N GLN A 362 -17.65 6.73 -11.77
CA GLN A 362 -16.77 7.50 -10.88
C GLN A 362 -16.33 6.73 -9.62
N SER A 363 -16.42 5.40 -9.64
CA SER A 363 -16.16 4.55 -8.47
C SER A 363 -15.69 3.16 -8.87
N TYR A 364 -14.99 2.47 -7.97
CA TYR A 364 -14.64 1.07 -8.16
C TYR A 364 -14.78 0.24 -6.88
N GLU A 365 -14.94 -1.06 -7.06
CA GLU A 365 -14.79 -2.08 -6.05
C GLU A 365 -14.11 -3.30 -6.67
N TYR A 366 -13.14 -3.86 -5.97
CA TYR A 366 -12.63 -5.19 -6.21
C TYR A 366 -12.06 -5.76 -4.92
N ALA A 367 -12.01 -7.08 -4.80
CA ALA A 367 -11.33 -7.76 -3.71
C ALA A 367 -10.11 -8.53 -4.24
N VAL A 368 -9.08 -8.65 -3.40
CA VAL A 368 -7.88 -9.44 -3.68
C VAL A 368 -7.74 -10.50 -2.58
N LEU A 369 -7.81 -11.77 -2.94
CA LEU A 369 -7.56 -12.90 -2.05
C LEU A 369 -6.14 -13.41 -2.32
N ILE A 370 -5.30 -13.32 -1.31
CA ILE A 370 -3.91 -13.78 -1.38
C ILE A 370 -3.88 -15.27 -1.03
N PRO A 371 -3.44 -16.15 -1.95
CA PRO A 371 -3.33 -17.57 -1.63
C PRO A 371 -2.22 -17.79 -0.60
N THR A 372 -2.45 -18.70 0.35
CA THR A 372 -1.44 -19.13 1.31
C THR A 372 -1.65 -20.61 1.56
N THR A 373 -0.58 -21.42 1.52
CA THR A 373 -0.67 -22.88 1.67
C THR A 373 -1.36 -23.34 2.95
N SER A 374 -1.32 -22.52 4.01
CA SER A 374 -1.95 -22.81 5.30
C SER A 374 -3.35 -22.20 5.48
N TYR A 375 -3.84 -21.41 4.51
CA TYR A 375 -5.13 -20.73 4.60
C TYR A 375 -6.10 -21.35 3.59
N HIS A 376 -7.39 -21.11 3.77
CA HIS A 376 -8.35 -21.41 2.72
C HIS A 376 -8.11 -20.51 1.49
N THR A 377 -7.97 -21.12 0.31
CA THR A 377 -7.57 -20.46 -0.96
C THR A 377 -8.54 -20.61 -2.15
N PRO A 378 -9.58 -21.46 -2.17
CA PRO A 378 -10.48 -21.56 -3.31
C PRO A 378 -11.17 -20.23 -3.67
N LEU A 379 -10.76 -19.62 -4.80
CA LEU A 379 -11.44 -18.47 -5.38
C LEU A 379 -12.91 -18.77 -5.70
N ALA A 380 -13.21 -20.00 -6.13
CA ALA A 380 -14.57 -20.45 -6.37
C ALA A 380 -15.46 -20.36 -5.12
N ASP A 381 -14.88 -20.60 -3.93
CA ASP A 381 -15.62 -20.51 -2.67
C ASP A 381 -15.88 -19.05 -2.29
N LEU A 382 -14.92 -18.14 -2.52
CA LEU A 382 -15.15 -16.68 -2.40
C LEU A 382 -16.29 -16.21 -3.30
N VAL A 383 -16.25 -16.57 -4.57
CA VAL A 383 -17.29 -16.22 -5.54
C VAL A 383 -18.66 -16.75 -5.10
N THR A 384 -18.72 -18.03 -4.73
CA THR A 384 -19.96 -18.67 -4.26
C THR A 384 -20.50 -18.00 -3.00
N ALA A 385 -19.61 -17.69 -2.05
CA ALA A 385 -19.97 -17.00 -0.81
C ALA A 385 -20.49 -15.58 -1.06
N GLN A 386 -19.84 -14.81 -1.93
CA GLN A 386 -20.29 -13.45 -2.28
C GLN A 386 -21.61 -13.44 -3.05
N GLY A 387 -21.90 -14.48 -3.85
CA GLY A 387 -23.16 -14.63 -4.58
C GLY A 387 -24.32 -15.20 -3.76
N THR A 388 -24.04 -15.78 -2.59
CA THR A 388 -25.06 -16.43 -1.74
C THR A 388 -25.47 -15.50 -0.60
N ALA A 389 -26.72 -15.04 -0.62
CA ALA A 389 -27.25 -14.14 0.40
C ALA A 389 -27.05 -14.72 1.82
N GLY A 390 -26.46 -13.93 2.71
CA GLY A 390 -26.17 -14.32 4.09
C GLY A 390 -24.88 -15.14 4.28
N SER A 391 -24.17 -15.50 3.20
CA SER A 391 -22.91 -16.23 3.24
C SER A 391 -21.69 -15.38 2.87
N GLU A 392 -21.90 -14.08 2.64
CA GLU A 392 -20.89 -13.17 2.13
C GLU A 392 -19.67 -13.12 3.07
N VAL A 393 -18.47 -13.09 2.50
CA VAL A 393 -17.23 -12.91 3.26
C VAL A 393 -17.12 -11.48 3.76
N TYR A 394 -17.53 -10.52 2.91
CA TYR A 394 -17.59 -9.11 3.23
C TYR A 394 -18.78 -8.41 2.56
N LYS A 395 -19.21 -7.29 3.14
CA LYS A 395 -20.21 -6.36 2.58
C LYS A 395 -19.66 -4.95 2.49
N VAL A 396 -19.83 -4.30 1.34
CA VAL A 396 -19.66 -2.85 1.22
C VAL A 396 -20.96 -2.17 1.65
N LEU A 397 -20.94 -1.54 2.81
CA LEU A 397 -22.12 -0.88 3.38
C LEU A 397 -22.28 0.56 2.87
N GLN A 398 -21.17 1.20 2.50
CA GLN A 398 -21.16 2.55 1.93
C GLN A 398 -19.90 2.76 1.09
N LYS A 399 -20.06 3.39 -0.08
CA LYS A 399 -18.97 3.76 -0.99
C LYS A 399 -19.30 5.10 -1.66
N ASN A 400 -19.03 6.21 -0.98
CA ASN A 400 -19.31 7.55 -1.51
C ASN A 400 -18.36 8.62 -0.97
N ALA A 401 -18.61 9.88 -1.35
CA ALA A 401 -17.78 11.02 -1.00
C ALA A 401 -17.68 11.33 0.52
N THR A 402 -18.57 10.76 1.34
CA THR A 402 -18.61 10.97 2.79
C THR A 402 -17.79 9.91 3.53
N ALA A 403 -17.99 8.63 3.20
CA ALA A 403 -17.30 7.52 3.83
C ALA A 403 -17.24 6.29 2.93
N HIS A 404 -16.22 5.46 3.15
CA HIS A 404 -16.19 4.07 2.73
C HIS A 404 -16.35 3.17 3.96
N VAL A 405 -17.27 2.21 3.90
CA VAL A 405 -17.58 1.31 5.03
C VAL A 405 -17.66 -0.12 4.52
N VAL A 406 -16.83 -0.99 5.10
CA VAL A 406 -16.78 -2.42 4.78
C VAL A 406 -16.94 -3.24 6.04
N GLN A 407 -17.79 -4.26 5.99
CA GLN A 407 -18.02 -5.20 7.07
C GLN A 407 -17.55 -6.60 6.66
N PHE A 408 -16.64 -7.18 7.43
CA PHE A 408 -16.21 -8.58 7.31
C PHE A 408 -17.11 -9.46 8.18
N LEU A 409 -17.58 -10.56 7.59
CA LEU A 409 -18.56 -11.48 8.19
C LEU A 409 -18.00 -12.91 8.36
N LYS A 410 -17.01 -13.28 7.54
CA LYS A 410 -16.38 -14.60 7.53
C LYS A 410 -14.86 -14.45 7.58
N SER A 411 -14.18 -15.34 8.28
CA SER A 411 -12.72 -15.48 8.23
C SER A 411 -12.32 -16.13 6.90
N PRO A 412 -11.64 -15.43 5.96
CA PRO A 412 -11.11 -16.07 4.76
C PRO A 412 -9.94 -17.03 5.08
N LYS A 413 -9.28 -16.91 6.24
CA LYS A 413 -8.27 -17.88 6.70
C LYS A 413 -8.89 -19.22 7.08
N LEU A 414 -9.92 -19.21 7.93
CA LEU A 414 -10.55 -20.41 8.52
C LEU A 414 -11.80 -20.88 7.76
N TRP A 415 -12.28 -20.08 6.82
CA TRP A 415 -13.53 -20.29 6.08
C TRP A 415 -14.78 -20.43 6.95
N SER A 416 -14.81 -19.76 8.10
CA SER A 416 -15.90 -19.83 9.07
C SER A 416 -16.47 -18.45 9.41
N ALA A 417 -17.76 -18.40 9.76
CA ALA A 417 -18.41 -17.15 10.15
C ALA A 417 -17.74 -16.56 11.40
N LEU A 418 -17.59 -15.24 11.43
CA LEU A 418 -17.08 -14.54 12.61
C LEU A 418 -18.16 -14.54 13.69
N SER A 419 -17.75 -14.75 14.94
CA SER A 419 -18.63 -14.61 16.11
C SER A 419 -19.17 -13.19 16.28
N ALA A 420 -18.42 -12.19 15.79
CA ALA A 420 -18.81 -10.80 15.69
C ALA A 420 -18.25 -10.20 14.38
N PRO A 421 -19.06 -9.50 13.57
CA PRO A 421 -18.56 -8.79 12.40
C PRO A 421 -17.53 -7.73 12.76
N ILE A 422 -16.49 -7.59 11.94
CA ILE A 422 -15.55 -6.47 12.01
C ILE A 422 -15.91 -5.46 10.94
N THR A 423 -16.11 -4.20 11.32
CA THR A 423 -16.47 -3.13 10.39
C THR A 423 -15.37 -2.07 10.35
N GLY A 424 -14.85 -1.79 9.16
CA GLY A 424 -13.93 -0.68 8.89
C GLY A 424 -14.65 0.52 8.31
N TYR A 425 -14.19 1.71 8.69
CA TYR A 425 -14.72 2.99 8.24
C TYR A 425 -13.57 3.93 7.86
N VAL A 426 -13.56 4.38 6.60
CA VAL A 426 -12.74 5.51 6.16
C VAL A 426 -13.65 6.71 6.05
N ILE A 427 -13.48 7.68 6.96
CA ILE A 427 -14.36 8.85 7.06
C ILE A 427 -13.68 10.03 6.37
N PHE A 428 -14.21 10.46 5.22
CA PHE A 428 -13.68 11.59 4.46
C PHE A 428 -14.27 12.93 4.92
N ARG A 429 -15.53 12.92 5.40
CA ARG A 429 -16.24 14.10 5.90
C ARG A 429 -16.97 13.73 7.19
N SER A 430 -17.18 14.73 8.06
CA SER A 430 -18.05 14.53 9.22
C SER A 430 -19.42 14.04 8.78
N THR A 431 -20.01 13.13 9.54
CA THR A 431 -21.32 12.56 9.21
C THR A 431 -22.13 12.35 10.49
N SER A 432 -23.42 12.66 10.41
CA SER A 432 -24.41 12.38 11.45
C SER A 432 -25.07 11.01 11.31
N SER A 433 -24.83 10.30 10.20
CA SER A 433 -25.38 8.98 9.95
C SER A 433 -24.44 8.12 9.11
N LEU A 434 -24.26 6.88 9.54
CA LEU A 434 -23.55 5.80 8.85
C LEU A 434 -24.51 4.61 8.70
N PRO A 435 -24.16 3.58 7.89
CA PRO A 435 -25.03 2.43 7.66
C PRO A 435 -25.32 1.64 8.95
N ALA A 436 -26.56 1.15 9.08
CA ALA A 436 -27.08 0.55 10.31
C ALA A 436 -26.39 -0.76 10.72
N ASN A 437 -25.81 -1.49 9.77
CA ASN A 437 -25.21 -2.81 10.01
C ASN A 437 -23.91 -2.75 10.83
N GLY A 438 -23.30 -1.58 11.01
CA GLY A 438 -22.08 -1.39 11.81
C GLY A 438 -22.31 -0.67 13.14
N PRO A 439 -21.42 -0.84 14.14
CA PRO A 439 -21.56 -0.24 15.47
C PRO A 439 -21.50 1.29 15.52
N VAL A 440 -20.89 1.93 14.52
CA VAL A 440 -20.71 3.39 14.49
C VAL A 440 -21.88 4.07 13.78
N GLU A 441 -22.47 5.06 14.44
CA GLU A 441 -23.60 5.84 13.93
C GLU A 441 -23.16 7.17 13.31
N ALA A 442 -22.26 7.90 13.97
CA ALA A 442 -21.86 9.24 13.53
C ALA A 442 -20.42 9.56 13.92
N VAL A 443 -19.78 10.44 13.16
CA VAL A 443 -18.42 10.91 13.41
C VAL A 443 -18.35 12.41 13.18
N THR A 444 -17.94 13.16 14.20
CA THR A 444 -17.94 14.63 14.18
C THR A 444 -16.89 15.28 13.28
N ARG A 445 -15.90 14.51 12.79
CA ARG A 445 -14.82 15.02 11.94
C ARG A 445 -14.49 14.02 10.84
N GLY A 446 -14.19 14.54 9.66
CA GLY A 446 -13.60 13.76 8.56
C GLY A 446 -12.09 13.56 8.73
N ASP A 447 -11.47 12.97 7.71
CA ASP A 447 -10.04 12.64 7.68
C ASP A 447 -9.61 11.77 8.88
N CYS A 448 -10.40 10.74 9.19
CA CYS A 448 -10.08 9.74 10.20
C CYS A 448 -10.49 8.33 9.78
N LEU A 449 -9.85 7.36 10.41
CA LEU A 449 -9.96 5.93 10.12
C LEU A 449 -10.46 5.24 11.38
N ILE A 450 -11.45 4.35 11.25
CA ILE A 450 -12.04 3.63 12.39
C ILE A 450 -12.18 2.16 12.02
N MET A 451 -11.90 1.26 12.96
CA MET A 451 -12.32 -0.14 12.89
C MET A 451 -13.03 -0.51 14.18
N ALA A 452 -14.07 -1.33 14.07
CA ALA A 452 -14.87 -1.71 15.21
C ALA A 452 -15.32 -3.17 15.13
N GLU A 453 -15.26 -3.86 16.26
CA GLU A 453 -15.80 -5.21 16.47
C GLU A 453 -16.77 -5.17 17.65
N GLU A 454 -18.03 -5.47 17.41
CA GLU A 454 -19.07 -5.50 18.44
C GLU A 454 -19.39 -6.94 18.85
N THR A 455 -18.79 -7.39 19.96
CA THR A 455 -19.08 -8.67 20.60
C THR A 455 -20.29 -8.55 21.52
N THR A 456 -20.74 -9.66 22.13
CA THR A 456 -21.85 -9.67 23.09
C THR A 456 -21.64 -8.73 24.28
N GLN A 457 -20.41 -8.65 24.80
CA GLN A 457 -20.07 -7.88 26.01
C GLN A 457 -19.34 -6.56 25.72
N PHE A 458 -18.60 -6.50 24.61
CA PHE A 458 -17.68 -5.38 24.35
C PHE A 458 -17.79 -4.83 22.94
N ILE A 459 -17.51 -3.53 22.81
CA ILE A 459 -17.15 -2.90 21.54
C ILE A 459 -15.65 -2.62 21.57
N HIS A 460 -14.90 -3.29 20.71
CA HIS A 460 -13.50 -2.94 20.43
C HIS A 460 -13.51 -1.86 19.37
N LEU A 461 -12.92 -0.70 19.66
CA LEU A 461 -12.95 0.48 18.79
C LEU A 461 -11.52 1.00 18.58
N GLY A 462 -11.02 0.86 17.35
CA GLY A 462 -9.77 1.44 16.90
C GLY A 462 -10.00 2.74 16.14
N ILE A 463 -9.18 3.77 16.38
CA ILE A 463 -9.22 5.04 15.65
C ILE A 463 -7.82 5.55 15.32
N SER A 464 -7.67 6.16 14.14
CA SER A 464 -6.48 6.91 13.75
C SER A 464 -6.88 8.18 13.00
N SER A 465 -6.09 9.23 13.18
CA SER A 465 -6.15 10.46 12.37
C SER A 465 -4.81 10.62 11.65
N PRO A 466 -4.66 10.11 10.41
CA PRO A 466 -3.38 10.13 9.70
C PRO A 466 -2.81 11.51 9.39
N ASP A 467 -3.63 12.57 9.50
CA ASP A 467 -3.16 13.97 9.48
C ASP A 467 -2.13 14.19 10.59
N LEU A 468 -0.84 14.23 10.21
CA LEU A 468 0.28 14.40 11.14
C LEU A 468 0.24 15.77 11.81
N LYS A 469 -0.41 16.76 11.20
CA LYS A 469 -0.68 18.07 11.79
C LYS A 469 0.57 18.71 12.41
N PHE A 470 1.69 18.63 11.70
CA PHE A 470 2.94 19.23 12.11
C PHE A 470 2.85 20.74 12.06
N PHE A 471 3.43 21.38 13.07
CA PHE A 471 3.66 22.81 13.09
C PHE A 471 5.16 23.05 13.23
N PRO A 472 5.74 23.95 12.41
CA PRO A 472 7.11 24.35 12.59
C PRO A 472 7.24 25.06 13.95
N THR A 473 8.34 24.82 14.63
CA THR A 473 8.70 25.51 15.87
C THR A 473 9.18 26.95 15.61
N SER A 474 9.46 27.31 14.35
CA SER A 474 9.85 28.65 13.90
C SER A 474 8.81 29.25 12.94
N PRO A 475 8.52 30.56 13.00
CA PRO A 475 7.66 31.26 12.04
C PRO A 475 8.32 31.48 10.67
N THR A 476 9.63 31.24 10.54
CA THR A 476 10.32 31.30 9.25
C THR A 476 9.84 30.18 8.32
N PRO A 477 9.56 30.46 7.03
CA PRO A 477 9.35 29.42 6.04
C PRO A 477 10.50 28.40 6.08
N LEU A 478 10.15 27.12 6.05
CA LEU A 478 11.14 26.05 5.97
C LEU A 478 11.73 26.08 4.57
N GLU A 479 12.93 26.64 4.43
CA GLU A 479 13.73 26.51 3.20
C GLU A 479 14.49 25.17 3.24
N ASN A 480 14.68 24.57 2.08
CA ASN A 480 15.45 23.35 1.95
C ASN A 480 16.90 23.66 2.38
N SER A 481 17.29 23.18 3.57
CA SER A 481 18.68 23.24 3.99
C SER A 481 19.45 22.32 3.04
N ASN A 482 20.17 22.91 2.09
CA ASN A 482 21.13 22.17 1.25
C ASN A 482 22.30 21.56 2.07
N ASP A 483 22.25 21.67 3.40
CA ASP A 483 23.26 21.17 4.31
C ASP A 483 22.80 19.95 5.10
N VAL A 484 23.72 18.98 5.14
CA VAL A 484 23.72 17.89 6.11
C VAL A 484 24.75 18.28 7.18
N ASP A 485 24.45 19.24 8.04
CA ASP A 485 25.27 19.53 9.23
C ASP A 485 24.70 18.84 10.48
N GLU A 486 25.49 18.65 11.54
CA GLU A 486 25.03 18.03 12.80
C GLU A 486 24.03 18.87 13.61
N LYS A 487 23.86 20.13 13.22
CA LYS A 487 22.92 21.01 13.87
C LYS A 487 21.51 20.60 13.44
N MET A 488 20.69 20.16 14.40
CA MET A 488 19.25 20.00 14.18
C MET A 488 18.66 21.38 13.83
N LEU A 489 18.42 21.61 12.54
CA LEU A 489 17.98 22.92 12.05
C LEU A 489 16.49 23.14 12.32
N PHE A 490 15.69 22.06 12.27
CA PHE A 490 14.24 22.15 12.43
C PHE A 490 13.70 20.97 13.22
N THR A 491 12.72 21.27 14.10
CA THR A 491 11.86 20.26 14.69
C THR A 491 10.42 20.64 14.43
N SER A 492 9.61 19.63 14.12
CA SER A 492 8.17 19.77 13.99
C SER A 492 7.50 18.82 14.96
N THR A 493 6.46 19.29 15.63
CA THR A 493 5.67 18.47 16.56
C THR A 493 4.23 18.40 16.09
N SER A 494 3.64 17.20 16.18
CA SER A 494 2.23 17.01 15.86
C SER A 494 1.36 17.64 16.93
N ARG A 495 0.42 18.50 16.53
CA ARG A 495 -0.62 18.97 17.46
C ARG A 495 -1.69 17.91 17.64
N THR A 496 -2.25 17.87 18.85
CA THR A 496 -3.36 16.98 19.16
C THR A 496 -4.62 17.32 18.36
N ARG A 497 -5.47 16.30 18.20
CA ARG A 497 -6.76 16.36 17.53
C ARG A 497 -7.80 15.61 18.35
N SER A 498 -8.97 16.22 18.51
CA SER A 498 -10.12 15.56 19.12
C SER A 498 -11.11 15.09 18.06
N VAL A 499 -11.52 13.83 18.17
CA VAL A 499 -12.57 13.20 17.34
C VAL A 499 -13.61 12.56 18.26
N LYS A 500 -14.89 12.86 18.03
CA LYS A 500 -16.02 12.21 18.69
C LYS A 500 -16.67 11.23 17.73
N VAL A 501 -16.78 9.98 18.18
CA VAL A 501 -17.45 8.86 17.53
C VAL A 501 -18.72 8.54 18.32
N THR A 502 -19.86 8.48 17.64
CA THR A 502 -21.15 8.10 18.25
C THR A 502 -21.43 6.65 17.92
N LEU A 503 -21.62 5.83 18.93
CA LEU A 503 -21.95 4.42 18.83
C LEU A 503 -23.46 4.23 18.87
N ARG A 504 -23.95 3.18 18.20
CA ARG A 504 -25.39 2.84 18.21
C ARG A 504 -25.85 2.35 19.59
N LYS A 505 -24.98 1.58 20.26
CA LYS A 505 -25.24 1.02 21.60
C LYS A 505 -24.43 1.78 22.64
N ALA A 506 -25.04 1.96 23.81
CA ALA A 506 -24.42 2.64 24.93
C ALA A 506 -23.35 1.76 25.61
N VAL A 507 -22.34 2.41 26.19
CA VAL A 507 -21.21 1.82 26.92
C VAL A 507 -20.93 2.63 28.20
N THR A 508 -20.29 2.03 29.21
CA THR A 508 -20.02 2.70 30.52
C THR A 508 -18.56 2.83 30.88
N GLN A 509 -17.71 1.94 30.39
CA GLN A 509 -16.28 1.89 30.74
C GLN A 509 -15.43 1.79 29.47
N SER A 510 -14.28 2.45 29.48
CA SER A 510 -13.25 2.29 28.46
C SER A 510 -11.93 1.88 29.09
N ILE A 511 -11.32 0.83 28.55
CA ILE A 511 -9.93 0.48 28.81
C ILE A 511 -9.17 0.74 27.52
N VAL A 512 -8.18 1.63 27.54
CA VAL A 512 -7.23 1.76 26.42
C VAL A 512 -6.44 0.46 26.38
N THR A 513 -6.66 -0.34 25.34
CA THR A 513 -6.00 -1.64 25.19
C THR A 513 -4.62 -1.47 24.59
N GLN A 514 -4.48 -0.57 23.61
CA GLN A 514 -3.22 -0.40 22.91
C GLN A 514 -3.12 0.95 22.20
N VAL A 515 -1.91 1.50 22.17
CA VAL A 515 -1.48 2.41 21.12
C VAL A 515 -0.50 1.64 20.23
N HIS A 516 -0.88 1.41 18.98
CA HIS A 516 -0.04 0.65 18.07
C HIS A 516 1.24 1.43 17.76
N GLY A 517 2.38 0.75 17.88
CA GLY A 517 3.71 1.37 17.77
C GLY A 517 4.29 1.86 19.11
N THR A 518 3.56 1.70 20.22
CA THR A 518 4.02 1.95 21.61
C THR A 518 4.92 3.17 21.76
N PRO A 519 4.45 4.36 21.34
CA PRO A 519 5.27 5.56 21.36
C PRO A 519 5.59 6.00 22.79
N ASP A 520 6.84 6.39 23.02
CA ASP A 520 7.27 6.96 24.30
C ASP A 520 6.46 8.22 24.63
N ASN A 521 6.09 8.37 25.91
CA ASN A 521 5.45 9.58 26.44
C ASN A 521 4.14 9.99 25.74
N TYR A 522 3.34 9.01 25.31
CA TYR A 522 2.00 9.28 24.79
C TYR A 522 0.95 8.33 25.40
N THR A 523 0.04 8.92 26.17
CA THR A 523 -1.14 8.25 26.69
C THR A 523 -2.39 8.87 26.05
N PRO A 524 -3.20 8.09 25.32
CA PRO A 524 -4.43 8.60 24.73
C PRO A 524 -5.47 8.86 25.82
N THR A 525 -6.26 9.90 25.64
CA THR A 525 -7.33 10.31 26.55
C THR A 525 -8.67 10.11 25.85
N VAL A 526 -9.53 9.32 26.48
CA VAL A 526 -10.84 8.93 25.94
C VAL A 526 -11.91 9.26 26.99
N VAL A 527 -12.97 9.93 26.55
CA VAL A 527 -14.09 10.35 27.40
C VAL A 527 -15.39 9.79 26.83
N ILE A 528 -16.18 9.14 27.66
CA ILE A 528 -17.52 8.66 27.33
C ILE A 528 -18.54 9.69 27.86
N SER A 529 -19.49 10.08 27.02
CA SER A 529 -20.61 10.95 27.43
C SER A 529 -21.53 10.27 28.44
N SER A 530 -22.33 11.06 29.17
CA SER A 530 -23.30 10.56 30.14
C SER A 530 -24.35 9.62 29.55
N ASN A 531 -24.72 9.77 28.27
CA ASN A 531 -25.63 8.86 27.57
C ASN A 531 -24.97 7.54 27.12
N GLY A 532 -23.66 7.36 27.37
CA GLY A 532 -22.89 6.17 27.02
C GLY A 532 -22.64 5.96 25.53
N LYS A 533 -23.12 6.82 24.63
CA LYS A 533 -22.99 6.62 23.18
C LYS A 533 -21.87 7.40 22.53
N GLU A 534 -21.44 8.52 23.10
CA GLU A 534 -20.42 9.36 22.48
C GLU A 534 -19.04 9.11 23.08
N ILE A 535 -18.13 8.61 22.26
CA ILE A 535 -16.74 8.31 22.60
C ILE A 535 -15.86 9.40 22.01
N ARG A 536 -15.28 10.22 22.87
CA ARG A 536 -14.41 11.33 22.49
C ARG A 536 -12.96 10.97 22.76
N PHE A 537 -12.18 10.80 21.71
CA PHE A 537 -10.74 10.80 21.76
C PHE A 537 -10.29 12.26 21.76
N THR A 538 -9.62 12.73 22.82
CA THR A 538 -9.35 14.17 22.98
C THR A 538 -7.96 14.59 22.48
N ASN A 539 -6.99 13.67 22.42
CA ASN A 539 -5.60 13.99 22.19
C ASN A 539 -4.89 13.14 21.11
N LEU A 540 -5.62 12.66 20.08
CA LEU A 540 -5.01 11.92 18.96
C LEU A 540 -3.89 12.76 18.31
N LYS A 541 -2.71 12.16 18.08
CA LYS A 541 -1.56 12.83 17.44
C LYS A 541 -0.71 11.84 16.64
N ASN A 542 0.16 12.35 15.77
CA ASN A 542 1.14 11.57 14.99
C ASN A 542 0.55 10.49 14.06
N GLY A 543 -0.77 10.48 13.84
CA GLY A 543 -1.44 9.37 13.15
C GLY A 543 -1.34 8.04 13.88
N PHE A 544 -1.08 8.00 15.19
CA PHE A 544 -1.07 6.73 15.92
C PHE A 544 -2.46 6.10 15.94
N SER A 545 -2.48 4.77 15.83
CA SER A 545 -3.70 3.97 15.99
C SER A 545 -3.95 3.73 17.47
N VAL A 546 -5.08 4.19 17.99
CA VAL A 546 -5.51 4.03 19.38
C VAL A 546 -6.67 3.05 19.41
N GLU A 547 -6.57 2.01 20.22
CA GLU A 547 -7.62 1.02 20.41
C GLU A 547 -8.13 1.03 21.85
N VAL A 548 -9.46 0.98 21.99
CA VAL A 548 -10.14 0.88 23.28
C VAL A 548 -11.10 -0.31 23.28
N LYS A 549 -11.22 -0.94 24.45
CA LYS A 549 -12.27 -1.92 24.76
C LYS A 549 -13.34 -1.25 25.61
N LEU A 550 -14.56 -1.24 25.11
CA LEU A 550 -15.71 -0.57 25.73
C LEU A 550 -16.73 -1.61 26.23
N THR A 551 -17.15 -1.52 27.49
CA THR A 551 -18.17 -2.43 28.06
C THR A 551 -19.57 -1.98 27.65
N ARG A 552 -20.34 -2.86 27.00
CA ARG A 552 -21.72 -2.60 26.58
C ARG A 552 -22.69 -2.55 27.77
N ILE A 553 -23.72 -1.73 27.65
CA ILE A 553 -24.90 -1.68 28.54
C ILE A 553 -25.99 -2.60 28.01
#